data_AF-A5C5Q2-F1
#
_entry.id   AF-A5C5Q2-F1
#
_cell.length_a   1.000
_cell.length_b   1.000
_cell.length_c   1.000
_cell.angle_alpha   90.00
_cell.angle_beta   90.00
_cell.angle_gamma   90.00
#
_symmetry.space_group_name_H-M   'P 1'
#
loop_
_entity.id
_entity.type
_entity.pdbx_description
1 polymer ?
#
loop_
_entity_poly.entity_id
_entity_poly.type
_entity_poly.pdbx_seq_one_letter_code
_entity_poly.pdbx_strand_id
1 'polypeptide(L)'
;MVQRKGSTRVSEDAEELVRVPLQAILLADSFAQKFRPITLERPKVLLPLVNVPMIDYTLAWLESAGIEEVFVFCCAHSKQVINYLENSHWVSLPHFEVTTIESHNSVSAGDALRLIYERHVIHGDFVLITGDTVSNMSLTQALQEHKDRRKKDNNAVMTMVIKRSKPSLITHQSRLGTDELFMAIDPHTKQLLYYEDKADHLKGTLSLEKMLLADNPSISLHNDKQDCYIDICSPEVLSIFTDNFDYQHLRRHFIKGLLVDDVCFAHFCYFEINSGV
;
A
#
# COMPACT_ATOMS: atom_id res chain seq x y z
N MET A 1 -28.66 5.81 -63.34
CA MET A 1 -28.71 4.97 -62.12
C MET A 1 -27.32 4.96 -61.50
N VAL A 2 -27.24 5.27 -60.22
CA VAL A 2 -26.04 5.68 -59.48
C VAL A 2 -25.09 4.51 -59.22
N GLN A 3 -23.85 4.58 -59.69
CA GLN A 3 -22.75 3.76 -59.18
C GLN A 3 -22.04 4.56 -58.07
N ARG A 4 -22.24 4.14 -56.82
CA ARG A 4 -21.56 4.69 -55.65
C ARG A 4 -20.25 3.92 -55.43
N LYS A 5 -19.19 4.71 -55.26
CA LYS A 5 -17.82 4.35 -54.87
C LYS A 5 -17.78 3.28 -53.77
N GLY A 6 -16.92 2.29 -53.95
CA GLY A 6 -16.45 1.44 -52.87
C GLY A 6 -15.70 2.28 -51.84
N SER A 7 -16.22 2.31 -50.62
CA SER A 7 -15.52 2.79 -49.43
C SER A 7 -14.97 1.57 -48.70
N THR A 8 -13.65 1.53 -48.62
CA THR A 8 -12.83 0.64 -47.80
C THR A 8 -13.40 0.57 -46.38
N ARG A 9 -13.84 -0.61 -45.94
CA ARG A 9 -14.01 -0.91 -44.50
C ARG A 9 -12.62 -1.17 -43.94
N VAL A 10 -11.93 -0.09 -43.58
CA VAL A 10 -10.81 -0.12 -42.63
C VAL A 10 -11.38 0.44 -41.35
N SER A 11 -11.73 -0.43 -40.40
CA SER A 11 -11.84 -0.14 -38.96
C SER A 11 -12.68 -1.23 -38.32
N GLU A 12 -12.03 -2.24 -37.74
CA GLU A 12 -12.55 -3.01 -36.59
C GLU A 12 -11.49 -3.92 -35.95
N ASP A 13 -10.24 -3.92 -36.42
CA ASP A 13 -9.10 -4.55 -35.74
C ASP A 13 -8.12 -3.49 -35.20
N ALA A 14 -8.59 -2.61 -34.32
CA ALA A 14 -7.73 -1.71 -33.56
C ALA A 14 -7.82 -2.08 -32.08
N GLU A 15 -6.82 -2.87 -31.66
CA GLU A 15 -6.33 -2.97 -30.29
C GLU A 15 -7.33 -3.56 -29.28
N GLU A 16 -7.40 -4.88 -29.23
CA GLU A 16 -7.66 -5.61 -27.99
C GLU A 16 -6.51 -5.25 -27.02
N LEU A 17 -6.63 -4.10 -26.35
CA LEU A 17 -5.73 -3.67 -25.29
C LEU A 17 -5.68 -4.82 -24.29
N VAL A 18 -4.53 -5.49 -24.19
CA VAL A 18 -4.27 -6.53 -23.19
C VAL A 18 -4.62 -5.93 -21.83
N ARG A 19 -5.75 -6.33 -21.26
CA ARG A 19 -6.18 -5.87 -19.94
C ARG A 19 -5.15 -6.39 -18.95
N VAL A 20 -4.36 -5.48 -18.38
CA VAL A 20 -3.47 -5.81 -17.26
C VAL A 20 -4.38 -6.05 -16.05
N PRO A 21 -4.35 -7.26 -15.44
CA PRO A 21 -5.15 -7.54 -14.25
C PRO A 21 -4.72 -6.63 -13.12
N LEU A 22 -5.66 -6.26 -12.25
CA LEU A 22 -5.32 -5.45 -11.08
C LEU A 22 -4.65 -6.33 -10.03
N GLN A 23 -3.42 -5.98 -9.64
CA GLN A 23 -2.57 -6.81 -8.79
C GLN A 23 -2.44 -6.24 -7.37
N ALA A 24 -2.18 -7.12 -6.40
CA ALA A 24 -1.80 -6.75 -5.05
C ALA A 24 -0.60 -7.56 -4.53
N ILE A 25 0.22 -6.93 -3.71
CA ILE A 25 1.22 -7.56 -2.86
C ILE A 25 0.67 -7.55 -1.42
N LEU A 26 0.54 -8.73 -0.84
CA LEU A 26 0.15 -8.92 0.56
C LEU A 26 1.36 -9.41 1.35
N LEU A 27 1.87 -8.56 2.27
CA LEU A 27 2.95 -8.93 3.18
C LEU A 27 2.35 -9.75 4.35
N ALA A 28 2.53 -11.07 4.32
CA ALA A 28 2.03 -11.97 5.36
C ALA A 28 2.92 -11.97 6.61
N ASP A 29 4.19 -11.58 6.47
CA ASP A 29 5.05 -11.34 7.61
C ASP A 29 4.94 -9.89 8.08
N SER A 30 4.86 -9.71 9.40
CA SER A 30 4.74 -8.38 10.02
C SER A 30 6.09 -7.74 10.31
N PHE A 31 7.19 -8.52 10.25
CA PHE A 31 8.55 -8.10 10.64
C PHE A 31 8.61 -7.42 12.01
N ALA A 32 7.63 -7.71 12.87
CA ALA A 32 7.43 -7.08 14.16
C ALA A 32 7.42 -8.12 15.29
N GLN A 33 7.85 -7.66 16.47
CA GLN A 33 7.96 -8.50 17.66
C GLN A 33 6.76 -8.31 18.62
N LYS A 34 5.82 -7.41 18.29
CA LYS A 34 4.73 -6.96 19.18
C LYS A 34 3.85 -8.10 19.72
N PHE A 35 3.71 -9.20 18.98
CA PHE A 35 2.86 -10.34 19.32
C PHE A 35 3.64 -11.55 19.89
N ARG A 36 4.93 -11.39 20.19
CA ARG A 36 5.67 -12.44 20.91
C ARG A 36 5.14 -12.57 22.35
N PRO A 37 5.03 -13.80 22.89
CA PRO A 37 5.58 -15.04 22.35
C PRO A 37 4.69 -15.80 21.35
N ILE A 38 3.44 -15.38 21.14
CA ILE A 38 2.46 -16.12 20.30
C ILE A 38 3.00 -16.35 18.89
N THR A 39 3.64 -15.34 18.31
CA THR A 39 4.19 -15.42 16.95
C THR A 39 5.47 -16.24 16.81
N LEU A 40 5.93 -16.91 17.87
CA LEU A 40 7.00 -17.92 17.80
C LEU A 40 6.49 -19.27 17.31
N GLU A 41 5.18 -19.52 17.42
CA GLU A 41 4.56 -20.81 17.06
C GLU A 41 3.71 -20.72 15.79
N ARG A 42 3.06 -19.56 15.56
CA ARG A 42 2.13 -19.34 14.46
C ARG A 42 2.28 -17.93 13.88
N PRO A 43 2.29 -17.73 12.55
CA PRO A 43 2.43 -16.41 11.96
C PRO A 43 1.22 -15.53 12.30
N LYS A 44 1.46 -14.22 12.49
CA LYS A 44 0.45 -13.25 12.94
C LYS A 44 -0.81 -13.28 12.09
N VAL A 45 -0.66 -13.35 10.77
CA VAL A 45 -1.77 -13.30 9.81
C VAL A 45 -2.70 -14.51 9.88
N LEU A 46 -2.24 -15.61 10.49
CA LEU A 46 -3.09 -16.76 10.75
C LEU A 46 -3.76 -16.71 12.12
N LEU A 47 -3.43 -15.74 12.99
CA LEU A 47 -4.10 -15.62 14.29
C LEU A 47 -5.59 -15.28 14.08
N PRO A 48 -6.49 -15.88 14.87
CA PRO A 48 -7.93 -15.64 14.71
C PRO A 48 -8.33 -14.26 15.26
N LEU A 49 -9.03 -13.49 14.46
CA LEU A 49 -9.81 -12.33 14.85
C LEU A 49 -11.29 -12.72 14.73
N VAL A 50 -12.03 -12.73 15.85
CA VAL A 50 -13.43 -13.20 15.89
C VAL A 50 -13.58 -14.59 15.23
N ASN A 51 -12.70 -15.52 15.61
CA ASN A 51 -12.64 -16.91 15.12
C ASN A 51 -12.28 -17.11 13.63
N VAL A 52 -11.93 -16.05 12.90
CA VAL A 52 -11.48 -16.12 11.50
C VAL A 52 -10.03 -15.63 11.38
N PRO A 53 -9.14 -16.32 10.66
CA PRO A 53 -7.76 -15.85 10.46
C PRO A 53 -7.68 -14.43 9.87
N MET A 54 -6.75 -13.61 10.34
CA MET A 54 -6.62 -12.22 9.89
C MET A 54 -6.46 -12.08 8.36
N ILE A 55 -5.71 -12.99 7.72
CA ILE A 55 -5.47 -12.98 6.28
C ILE A 55 -6.77 -13.07 5.46
N ASP A 56 -7.78 -13.78 5.96
CA ASP A 56 -9.07 -13.92 5.25
C ASP A 56 -9.82 -12.59 5.16
N TYR A 57 -9.71 -11.74 6.18
CA TYR A 57 -10.32 -10.41 6.13
C TYR A 57 -9.66 -9.53 5.06
N THR A 58 -8.34 -9.61 4.94
CA THR A 58 -7.59 -8.87 3.92
C THR A 58 -7.90 -9.40 2.52
N LEU A 59 -7.89 -10.71 2.32
CA LEU A 59 -8.19 -11.34 1.03
C LEU A 59 -9.65 -11.09 0.60
N ALA A 60 -10.61 -11.19 1.52
CA ALA A 60 -12.01 -10.87 1.24
C ALA A 60 -12.18 -9.41 0.81
N TRP A 61 -11.47 -8.48 1.46
CA TRP A 61 -11.52 -7.08 1.06
C TRP A 61 -10.89 -6.87 -0.33
N LEU A 62 -9.73 -7.47 -0.62
CA LEU A 62 -9.07 -7.38 -1.93
C LEU A 62 -9.96 -7.94 -3.07
N GLU A 63 -10.57 -9.10 -2.86
CA GLU A 63 -11.52 -9.71 -3.79
C GLU A 63 -12.71 -8.78 -4.04
N SER A 64 -13.36 -8.29 -2.97
CA SER A 64 -14.50 -7.37 -3.09
C SER A 64 -14.14 -6.03 -3.73
N ALA A 65 -12.85 -5.65 -3.68
CA ALA A 65 -12.31 -4.45 -4.26
C ALA A 65 -11.97 -4.60 -5.76
N GLY A 66 -12.13 -5.80 -6.32
CA GLY A 66 -11.87 -6.11 -7.73
C GLY A 66 -10.40 -6.34 -8.06
N ILE A 67 -9.58 -6.69 -7.07
CA ILE A 67 -8.24 -7.24 -7.31
C ILE A 67 -8.40 -8.60 -7.99
N GLU A 68 -7.56 -8.90 -8.97
CA GLU A 68 -7.63 -10.15 -9.75
C GLU A 68 -6.47 -11.08 -9.39
N GLU A 69 -5.31 -10.56 -9.00
CA GLU A 69 -4.13 -11.33 -8.64
C GLU A 69 -3.51 -10.81 -7.34
N VAL A 70 -3.24 -11.72 -6.39
CA VAL A 70 -2.62 -11.40 -5.10
C VAL A 70 -1.35 -12.23 -4.90
N PHE A 71 -0.23 -11.54 -4.74
CA PHE A 71 1.04 -12.14 -4.37
C PHE A 71 1.24 -12.07 -2.86
N VAL A 72 1.08 -13.21 -2.18
CA VAL A 72 1.24 -13.34 -0.74
C VAL A 72 2.70 -13.63 -0.41
N PHE A 73 3.42 -12.63 0.10
CA PHE A 73 4.79 -12.81 0.54
C PHE A 73 4.86 -13.38 1.95
N CYS A 74 5.55 -14.51 2.15
CA CYS A 74 5.71 -15.13 3.47
C CYS A 74 7.14 -15.58 3.75
N CYS A 75 7.60 -15.38 5.00
CA CYS A 75 8.92 -15.79 5.47
C CYS A 75 8.83 -16.64 6.75
N ALA A 76 8.51 -16.02 7.89
CA ALA A 76 8.35 -16.75 9.15
C ALA A 76 7.16 -17.72 9.07
N HIS A 77 7.41 -18.99 9.37
CA HIS A 77 6.40 -20.06 9.30
C HIS A 77 5.67 -20.12 7.95
N SER A 78 6.37 -19.79 6.85
CA SER A 78 5.84 -19.79 5.47
C SER A 78 5.02 -21.04 5.14
N LYS A 79 5.50 -22.23 5.50
CA LYS A 79 4.79 -23.51 5.31
C LYS A 79 3.38 -23.53 5.91
N GLN A 80 3.15 -22.88 7.06
CA GLN A 80 1.82 -22.79 7.66
C GLN A 80 0.90 -21.88 6.82
N VAL A 81 1.43 -20.76 6.30
CA VAL A 81 0.68 -19.84 5.44
C VAL A 81 0.34 -20.50 4.11
N ILE A 82 1.32 -21.12 3.46
CA ILE A 82 1.14 -21.83 2.18
C ILE A 82 0.11 -22.94 2.34
N ASN A 83 0.30 -23.84 3.31
CA ASN A 83 -0.65 -24.93 3.54
C ASN A 83 -2.06 -24.43 3.89
N TYR A 84 -2.17 -23.32 4.63
CA TYR A 84 -3.48 -22.73 4.91
C TYR A 84 -4.17 -22.24 3.63
N LEU A 85 -3.45 -21.50 2.77
CA LEU A 85 -4.00 -20.96 1.53
C LEU A 85 -4.34 -22.08 0.52
N GLU A 86 -3.48 -23.08 0.36
CA GLU A 86 -3.73 -24.24 -0.52
C GLU A 86 -4.99 -25.03 -0.15
N ASN A 87 -5.33 -25.08 1.14
CA ASN A 87 -6.53 -25.76 1.65
C ASN A 87 -7.74 -24.81 1.82
N SER A 88 -7.60 -23.54 1.46
CA SER A 88 -8.67 -22.54 1.58
C SER A 88 -9.54 -22.48 0.33
N HIS A 89 -10.66 -21.77 0.43
CA HIS A 89 -11.52 -21.49 -0.72
C HIS A 89 -10.91 -20.48 -1.70
N TRP A 90 -9.86 -19.75 -1.32
CA TRP A 90 -9.24 -18.71 -2.14
C TRP A 90 -8.67 -19.27 -3.46
N VAL A 91 -8.20 -20.52 -3.48
CA VAL A 91 -7.60 -21.17 -4.66
C VAL A 91 -8.65 -21.58 -5.69
N SER A 92 -9.92 -21.67 -5.30
CA SER A 92 -11.01 -22.10 -6.18
C SER A 92 -11.88 -20.96 -6.71
N LEU A 93 -11.57 -19.70 -6.34
CA LEU A 93 -12.35 -18.55 -6.79
C LEU A 93 -12.08 -18.23 -8.26
N PRO A 94 -13.13 -18.03 -9.08
CA PRO A 94 -12.94 -17.56 -10.44
C PRO A 94 -12.53 -16.09 -10.43
N HIS A 95 -11.55 -15.71 -11.25
CA HIS A 95 -11.07 -14.33 -11.41
C HIS A 95 -10.39 -13.72 -10.18
N PHE A 96 -9.95 -14.54 -9.21
CA PHE A 96 -9.15 -14.11 -8.07
C PHE A 96 -8.05 -15.14 -7.79
N GLU A 97 -6.84 -14.86 -8.27
CA GLU A 97 -5.68 -15.74 -8.10
C GLU A 97 -4.85 -15.33 -6.88
N VAL A 98 -4.56 -16.30 -6.00
CA VAL A 98 -3.70 -16.09 -4.84
C VAL A 98 -2.45 -16.96 -4.97
N THR A 99 -1.31 -16.30 -5.17
CA THR A 99 -0.01 -16.95 -5.39
C THR A 99 0.96 -16.58 -4.27
N THR A 100 1.61 -17.58 -3.67
CA THR A 100 2.55 -17.37 -2.56
C THR A 100 3.98 -17.16 -3.05
N ILE A 101 4.69 -16.18 -2.48
CA ILE A 101 6.11 -15.94 -2.67
C ILE A 101 6.82 -16.22 -1.36
N GLU A 102 7.54 -17.34 -1.30
CA GLU A 102 8.31 -17.75 -0.14
C GLU A 102 9.75 -17.23 -0.19
N SER A 103 10.25 -16.78 0.97
CA SER A 103 11.66 -16.48 1.22
C SER A 103 12.04 -16.90 2.63
N HIS A 104 13.22 -17.48 2.81
CA HIS A 104 13.75 -17.81 4.15
C HIS A 104 14.78 -16.81 4.65
N ASN A 105 15.23 -15.90 3.79
CA ASN A 105 16.35 -14.99 4.08
C ASN A 105 15.91 -13.54 4.25
N SER A 106 14.64 -13.22 3.95
CA SER A 106 14.12 -11.85 4.04
C SER A 106 13.82 -11.50 5.50
N VAL A 107 14.44 -10.45 6.00
CA VAL A 107 14.28 -10.00 7.40
C VAL A 107 13.45 -8.72 7.52
N SER A 108 13.05 -8.13 6.39
CA SER A 108 12.29 -6.89 6.32
C SER A 108 11.32 -6.83 5.15
N ALA A 109 10.43 -5.83 5.19
CA ALA A 109 9.54 -5.52 4.08
C ALA A 109 10.32 -5.07 2.83
N GLY A 110 11.43 -4.35 3.00
CA GLY A 110 12.30 -3.97 1.88
C GLY A 110 12.87 -5.18 1.15
N ASP A 111 13.36 -6.19 1.89
CA ASP A 111 13.88 -7.43 1.28
C ASP A 111 12.77 -8.20 0.55
N ALA A 112 11.56 -8.19 1.08
CA ALA A 112 10.40 -8.78 0.43
C ALA A 112 10.11 -8.11 -0.92
N LEU A 113 10.07 -6.78 -0.95
CA LEU A 113 9.79 -6.03 -2.18
C LEU A 113 10.89 -6.19 -3.23
N ARG A 114 12.16 -6.26 -2.83
CA ARG A 114 13.28 -6.58 -3.74
C ARG A 114 13.12 -7.98 -4.37
N LEU A 115 12.80 -8.99 -3.55
CA LEU A 115 12.59 -10.33 -4.08
C LEU A 115 11.40 -10.39 -5.04
N ILE A 116 10.32 -9.66 -4.75
CA ILE A 116 9.16 -9.59 -5.64
C ILE A 116 9.53 -8.90 -6.96
N TYR A 117 10.34 -7.86 -6.91
CA TYR A 117 10.86 -7.18 -8.10
C TYR A 117 11.65 -8.15 -9.01
N GLU A 118 12.54 -8.96 -8.42
CA GLU A 118 13.33 -9.97 -9.14
C GLU A 118 12.46 -11.05 -9.82
N ARG A 119 11.26 -11.31 -9.32
CA ARG A 119 10.34 -12.29 -9.93
C ARG A 119 9.56 -11.76 -11.13
N HIS A 120 9.60 -10.44 -11.38
CA HIS A 120 8.91 -9.79 -12.50
C HIS A 120 7.41 -10.13 -12.60
N VAL A 121 6.75 -10.30 -11.45
CA VAL A 121 5.31 -10.66 -11.39
C VAL A 121 4.37 -9.46 -11.40
N ILE A 122 4.89 -8.24 -11.19
CA ILE A 122 4.10 -7.01 -11.17
C ILE A 122 4.20 -6.31 -12.52
N HIS A 123 3.05 -6.00 -13.12
CA HIS A 123 2.93 -5.49 -14.49
C HIS A 123 2.31 -4.09 -14.60
N GLY A 124 1.88 -3.51 -13.49
CA GLY A 124 1.29 -2.17 -13.45
C GLY A 124 1.16 -1.65 -12.02
N ASP A 125 0.37 -0.58 -11.86
CA ASP A 125 0.05 -0.07 -10.53
C ASP A 125 -0.62 -1.20 -9.70
N PHE A 126 -0.18 -1.37 -8.47
CA PHE A 126 -0.56 -2.48 -7.58
C PHE A 126 -0.91 -1.96 -6.18
N VAL A 127 -1.67 -2.76 -5.43
CA VAL A 127 -1.94 -2.48 -4.02
C VAL A 127 -0.88 -3.17 -3.15
N LEU A 128 -0.21 -2.44 -2.26
CA LEU A 128 0.64 -2.99 -1.22
C LEU A 128 -0.12 -2.95 0.12
N ILE A 129 -0.25 -4.10 0.77
CA ILE A 129 -1.02 -4.23 2.02
C ILE A 129 -0.39 -5.26 2.97
N THR A 130 -0.62 -5.11 4.27
CA THR A 130 -0.25 -6.12 5.27
C THR A 130 -1.39 -7.11 5.50
N GLY A 131 -1.07 -8.39 5.73
CA GLY A 131 -2.07 -9.46 5.89
C GLY A 131 -2.89 -9.44 7.19
N ASP A 132 -2.78 -8.36 7.98
CA ASP A 132 -3.54 -8.11 9.20
C ASP A 132 -4.49 -6.89 9.08
N THR A 133 -4.68 -6.40 7.86
CA THR A 133 -5.54 -5.25 7.59
C THR A 133 -6.99 -5.66 7.40
N VAL A 134 -7.88 -5.00 8.14
CA VAL A 134 -9.34 -5.12 7.99
C VAL A 134 -9.89 -3.80 7.47
N SER A 135 -10.59 -3.85 6.33
CA SER A 135 -11.09 -2.65 5.66
C SER A 135 -12.43 -2.92 4.99
N ASN A 136 -13.23 -1.86 4.86
CA ASN A 136 -14.45 -1.80 4.07
C ASN A 136 -14.47 -0.57 3.14
N MET A 137 -13.31 0.09 2.96
CA MET A 137 -13.24 1.27 2.10
C MET A 137 -13.30 0.88 0.62
N SER A 138 -13.89 1.75 -0.20
CA SER A 138 -14.00 1.58 -1.65
C SER A 138 -12.67 1.87 -2.35
N LEU A 139 -11.93 0.82 -2.74
CA LEU A 139 -10.63 0.94 -3.40
C LEU A 139 -10.69 1.69 -4.74
N THR A 140 -11.80 1.57 -5.46
CA THR A 140 -12.00 2.16 -6.79
C THR A 140 -11.70 3.66 -6.84
N GLN A 141 -12.12 4.42 -5.82
CA GLN A 141 -11.90 5.87 -5.77
C GLN A 141 -10.42 6.20 -5.58
N ALA A 142 -9.74 5.48 -4.67
CA ALA A 142 -8.32 5.67 -4.40
C ALA A 142 -7.47 5.32 -5.62
N LEU A 143 -7.79 4.22 -6.32
CA LEU A 143 -7.13 3.82 -7.57
C LEU A 143 -7.33 4.84 -8.69
N GLN A 144 -8.56 5.34 -8.85
CA GLN A 144 -8.84 6.35 -9.88
C GLN A 144 -8.06 7.64 -9.61
N GLU A 145 -8.05 8.12 -8.36
CA GLU A 145 -7.29 9.31 -7.98
C GLU A 145 -5.78 9.10 -8.15
N HIS A 146 -5.25 7.92 -7.83
CA HIS A 146 -3.85 7.56 -8.09
C HIS A 146 -3.54 7.63 -9.59
N LYS A 147 -4.33 6.95 -10.44
CA LYS A 147 -4.14 6.93 -11.90
C LYS A 147 -4.22 8.32 -12.51
N ASP A 148 -5.16 9.16 -12.07
CA ASP A 148 -5.31 10.52 -12.59
C ASP A 148 -4.18 11.46 -12.16
N ARG A 149 -3.59 11.25 -10.98
CA ARG A 149 -2.37 11.93 -10.56
C ARG A 149 -1.18 11.47 -11.41
N ARG A 150 -0.98 10.17 -11.57
CA ARG A 150 0.12 9.62 -12.38
C ARG A 150 0.12 10.11 -13.82
N LYS A 151 -1.06 10.24 -14.44
CA LYS A 151 -1.20 10.82 -15.79
C LYS A 151 -0.70 12.26 -15.90
N LYS A 152 -0.75 13.03 -14.80
CA LYS A 152 -0.30 14.43 -14.75
C LYS A 152 1.15 14.54 -14.29
N ASP A 153 1.55 13.64 -13.41
CA ASP A 153 2.85 13.59 -12.77
C ASP A 153 3.31 12.13 -12.65
N ASN A 154 4.19 11.71 -13.56
CA ASN A 154 4.75 10.35 -13.56
C ASN A 154 5.51 10.03 -12.28
N ASN A 155 5.96 11.05 -11.56
CA ASN A 155 6.70 10.90 -10.32
C ASN A 155 5.81 10.63 -9.11
N ALA A 156 4.47 10.69 -9.23
CA ALA A 156 3.53 10.30 -8.17
C ALA A 156 3.52 8.79 -7.96
N VAL A 157 4.61 8.24 -7.41
CA VAL A 157 4.87 6.80 -7.39
C VAL A 157 4.01 6.03 -6.40
N MET A 158 3.47 6.67 -5.37
CA MET A 158 2.69 5.99 -4.34
C MET A 158 1.62 6.88 -3.72
N THR A 159 0.44 6.29 -3.46
CA THR A 159 -0.69 6.91 -2.77
C THR A 159 -1.03 6.15 -1.50
N MET A 160 -0.82 6.78 -0.35
CA MET A 160 -1.09 6.23 0.98
C MET A 160 -2.55 6.41 1.35
N VAL A 161 -3.23 5.35 1.79
CA VAL A 161 -4.59 5.44 2.33
C VAL A 161 -4.53 5.86 3.79
N ILE A 162 -5.18 6.98 4.09
CA ILE A 162 -5.19 7.59 5.41
C ILE A 162 -6.64 7.75 5.88
N LYS A 163 -6.89 7.44 7.14
CA LYS A 163 -8.21 7.64 7.77
C LYS A 163 -8.15 8.82 8.72
N ARG A 164 -9.13 9.72 8.65
CA ARG A 164 -9.29 10.74 9.69
C ARG A 164 -9.75 10.09 10.99
N SER A 165 -9.01 10.32 12.07
CA SER A 165 -9.34 9.79 13.38
C SER A 165 -10.09 10.83 14.20
N LYS A 166 -11.27 10.46 14.71
CA LYS A 166 -12.02 11.31 15.63
C LYS A 166 -11.46 11.14 17.05
N PRO A 167 -11.30 12.24 17.82
CA PRO A 167 -11.02 12.15 19.24
C PRO A 167 -11.99 11.22 19.95
N SER A 168 -11.47 10.16 20.55
CA SER A 168 -12.24 9.31 21.45
C SER A 168 -12.46 10.06 22.76
N LEU A 169 -13.72 10.28 23.10
CA LEU A 169 -14.11 10.89 24.38
C LEU A 169 -13.78 9.99 25.58
N ILE A 170 -13.62 8.68 25.35
CA ILE A 170 -13.40 7.67 26.41
C ILE A 170 -11.92 7.51 26.74
N THR A 171 -11.07 7.46 25.71
CA THR A 171 -9.62 7.30 25.90
C THR A 171 -8.90 8.65 25.93
N HIS A 172 -9.60 9.77 25.65
CA HIS A 172 -9.01 11.08 25.35
C HIS A 172 -7.95 11.05 24.25
N GLN A 173 -7.86 9.94 23.49
CA GLN A 173 -6.90 9.76 22.41
C GLN A 173 -7.61 9.99 21.08
N SER A 174 -6.92 10.64 20.15
CA SER A 174 -7.39 10.71 18.75
C SER A 174 -7.41 9.36 18.07
N ARG A 175 -6.71 8.34 18.61
CA ARG A 175 -6.39 7.08 17.95
C ARG A 175 -6.37 5.92 18.93
N LEU A 176 -6.46 4.69 18.42
CA LEU A 176 -6.14 3.47 19.15
C LEU A 176 -4.67 3.10 18.88
N GLY A 177 -3.87 2.92 19.94
CA GLY A 177 -2.45 2.59 19.85
C GLY A 177 -1.53 3.63 20.49
N THR A 178 -0.21 3.44 20.32
CA THR A 178 0.86 4.27 20.94
C THR A 178 1.58 5.20 19.97
N ASP A 179 1.24 5.13 18.68
CA ASP A 179 2.00 5.77 17.62
C ASP A 179 1.31 7.09 17.25
N GLU A 180 1.90 8.21 17.69
CA GLU A 180 1.51 9.55 17.25
C GLU A 180 2.05 9.78 15.83
N LEU A 181 1.14 9.95 14.87
CA LEU A 181 1.50 10.24 13.49
C LEU A 181 1.36 11.73 13.22
N PHE A 182 2.48 12.36 12.86
CA PHE A 182 2.53 13.71 12.33
C PHE A 182 2.72 13.67 10.82
N MET A 183 1.92 14.44 10.10
CA MET A 183 2.02 14.59 8.65
C MET A 183 2.00 16.07 8.27
N ALA A 184 2.87 16.49 7.36
CA ALA A 184 2.71 17.74 6.63
C ALA A 184 2.30 17.43 5.20
N ILE A 185 1.26 18.10 4.71
CA ILE A 185 0.72 17.88 3.36
C ILE A 185 0.55 19.21 2.64
N ASP A 186 0.68 19.17 1.32
CA ASP A 186 0.15 20.24 0.47
C ASP A 186 -1.39 20.06 0.34
N PRO A 187 -2.20 21.05 0.75
CA PRO A 187 -3.66 20.92 0.75
C PRO A 187 -4.30 20.90 -0.65
N HIS A 188 -3.58 21.36 -1.67
CA HIS A 188 -4.06 21.44 -3.05
C HIS A 188 -3.72 20.17 -3.84
N THR A 189 -2.46 19.72 -3.75
CA THR A 189 -1.99 18.54 -4.48
C THR A 189 -2.22 17.25 -3.71
N LYS A 190 -2.46 17.33 -2.40
CA LYS A 190 -2.49 16.19 -1.47
C LYS A 190 -1.15 15.43 -1.45
N GLN A 191 -0.06 16.10 -1.79
CA GLN A 191 1.29 15.57 -1.67
C GLN A 191 1.69 15.52 -0.19
N LEU A 192 2.33 14.43 0.20
CA LEU A 192 2.95 14.26 1.50
C LEU A 192 4.31 14.94 1.47
N LEU A 193 4.54 15.87 2.39
CA LEU A 193 5.76 16.66 2.50
C LEU A 193 6.58 16.26 3.73
N TYR A 194 5.94 15.73 4.77
CA TYR A 194 6.60 15.25 5.98
C TYR A 194 5.80 14.11 6.60
N TYR A 195 6.49 13.12 7.16
CA TYR A 195 5.89 11.97 7.82
C TYR A 195 6.73 11.52 9.02
N GLU A 196 6.11 11.40 10.20
CA GLU A 196 6.76 10.90 11.42
C GLU A 196 5.78 10.07 12.26
N ASP A 197 6.05 8.77 12.42
CA ASP A 197 5.22 7.81 13.20
C ASP A 197 5.70 7.60 14.65
N LYS A 198 6.84 8.23 15.01
CA LYS A 198 7.45 8.16 16.33
C LYS A 198 7.93 9.54 16.75
N ALA A 199 6.99 10.39 17.15
CA ALA A 199 7.36 11.50 18.01
C ALA A 199 8.06 10.91 19.24
N ASP A 200 9.28 11.36 19.52
CA ASP A 200 9.96 11.08 20.79
C ASP A 200 9.08 11.68 21.89
N HIS A 201 8.18 10.86 22.46
CA HIS A 201 7.17 11.25 23.46
C HIS A 201 7.78 12.01 24.64
N LEU A 202 9.08 11.83 24.86
CA LEU A 202 9.85 12.49 25.92
C LEU A 202 10.09 13.99 25.63
N LYS A 203 10.03 14.44 24.37
CA LYS A 203 10.38 15.81 23.96
C LYS A 203 9.19 16.70 23.66
N GLY A 204 8.00 16.15 23.35
CA GLY A 204 6.78 16.93 23.07
C GLY A 204 6.93 18.01 21.98
N THR A 205 7.93 17.89 21.12
CA THR A 205 8.31 18.89 20.11
C THR A 205 8.52 18.20 18.77
N LEU A 206 8.03 18.84 17.71
CA LEU A 206 8.23 18.43 16.33
C LEU A 206 9.21 19.42 15.66
N SER A 207 10.25 18.90 15.01
CA SER A 207 11.21 19.71 14.27
C SER A 207 10.95 19.54 12.78
N LEU A 208 10.63 20.65 12.11
CA LEU A 208 10.49 20.72 10.66
C LEU A 208 11.68 21.50 10.09
N GLU A 209 12.20 21.04 8.96
CA GLU A 209 13.27 21.73 8.26
C GLU A 209 12.77 23.04 7.66
N LYS A 210 13.61 24.07 7.70
CA LYS A 210 13.24 25.39 7.18
C LYS A 210 13.05 25.38 5.66
N MET A 211 13.78 24.53 4.95
CA MET A 211 13.68 24.38 3.48
C MET A 211 12.29 23.89 3.08
N LEU A 212 11.70 22.97 3.85
CA LEU A 212 10.32 22.50 3.65
C LEU A 212 9.33 23.67 3.55
N LEU A 213 9.47 24.66 4.43
CA LEU A 213 8.62 25.86 4.46
C LEU A 213 8.94 26.85 3.33
N ALA A 214 10.18 26.85 2.83
CA ALA A 214 10.62 27.72 1.75
C ALA A 214 10.15 27.21 0.38
N ASP A 215 10.20 25.89 0.17
CA ASP A 215 9.89 25.24 -1.11
C ASP A 215 8.39 25.03 -1.32
N ASN A 216 7.60 25.02 -0.24
CA ASN A 216 6.16 24.74 -0.31
C ASN A 216 5.34 25.95 0.17
N PRO A 217 4.59 26.62 -0.73
CA PRO A 217 3.84 27.83 -0.37
C PRO A 217 2.63 27.55 0.53
N SER A 218 2.13 26.31 0.54
CA SER A 218 0.96 25.89 1.32
C SER A 218 1.24 24.57 2.01
N ILE A 219 1.19 24.56 3.35
CA ILE A 219 1.39 23.36 4.17
C ILE A 219 0.27 23.26 5.19
N SER A 220 -0.34 22.08 5.29
CA SER A 220 -1.25 21.71 6.37
C SER A 220 -0.62 20.64 7.25
N LEU A 221 -0.62 20.89 8.56
CA LEU A 221 -0.08 19.96 9.56
C LEU A 221 -1.20 19.16 10.22
N HIS A 222 -1.00 17.85 10.34
CA HIS A 222 -2.00 16.92 10.85
C HIS A 222 -1.45 15.99 11.92
N ASN A 223 -2.19 15.87 13.02
CA ASN A 223 -2.08 14.81 14.02
C ASN A 223 -3.44 14.09 14.22
N ASP A 224 -4.43 14.36 13.37
CA ASP A 224 -5.77 13.77 13.40
C ASP A 224 -5.98 12.67 12.33
N LYS A 225 -4.89 12.08 11.83
CA LYS A 225 -4.89 11.17 10.66
C LYS A 225 -4.19 9.85 10.94
N GLN A 226 -4.87 8.71 10.86
CA GLN A 226 -4.31 7.37 11.02
C GLN A 226 -3.86 6.77 9.69
N ASP A 227 -2.63 6.23 9.66
CA ASP A 227 -2.14 5.41 8.55
C ASP A 227 -2.81 4.04 8.57
N CYS A 228 -3.39 3.65 7.43
CA CYS A 228 -4.07 2.37 7.27
C CYS A 228 -3.15 1.24 6.80
N TYR A 229 -1.89 1.53 6.43
CA TYR A 229 -0.96 0.56 5.83
C TYR A 229 -1.52 -0.13 4.57
N ILE A 230 -2.31 0.63 3.81
CA ILE A 230 -2.78 0.30 2.47
C ILE A 230 -2.18 1.34 1.54
N ASP A 231 -1.33 0.92 0.61
CA ASP A 231 -0.68 1.80 -0.35
C ASP A 231 -1.03 1.38 -1.77
N ILE A 232 -1.28 2.34 -2.64
CA ILE A 232 -1.37 2.13 -4.08
C ILE A 232 -0.05 2.57 -4.67
N CYS A 233 0.67 1.62 -5.25
CA CYS A 233 2.05 1.78 -5.68
C CYS A 233 2.14 1.62 -7.19
N SER A 234 3.00 2.42 -7.79
CA SER A 234 3.53 2.19 -9.12
C SER A 234 4.66 1.15 -9.09
N PRO A 235 4.97 0.47 -10.22
CA PRO A 235 6.10 -0.46 -10.31
C PRO A 235 7.45 0.16 -9.92
N GLU A 236 7.61 1.47 -10.12
CA GLU A 236 8.80 2.25 -9.76
C GLU A 236 9.14 2.15 -8.27
N VAL A 237 8.14 1.96 -7.39
CA VAL A 237 8.37 1.71 -5.95
C VAL A 237 9.31 0.52 -5.75
N LEU A 238 9.10 -0.58 -6.48
CA LEU A 238 9.92 -1.78 -6.37
C LEU A 238 11.35 -1.55 -6.87
N SER A 239 11.51 -0.78 -7.95
CA SER A 239 12.84 -0.37 -8.45
C SER A 239 13.58 0.46 -7.40
N ILE A 240 12.92 1.44 -6.79
CA ILE A 240 13.55 2.32 -5.79
C ILE A 240 14.03 1.52 -4.58
N PHE A 241 13.27 0.51 -4.12
CA PHE A 241 13.72 -0.40 -3.06
C PHE A 241 14.96 -1.21 -3.47
N THR A 242 15.06 -1.58 -4.75
CA THR A 242 16.20 -2.34 -5.29
C THR A 242 17.45 -1.46 -5.37
N ASP A 243 17.30 -0.21 -5.80
CA ASP A 243 18.40 0.76 -5.90
C ASP A 243 18.90 1.21 -4.51
N ASN A 244 18.01 1.23 -3.50
CA ASN A 244 18.32 1.65 -2.12
C ASN A 244 18.22 0.48 -1.14
N PHE A 245 19.31 -0.28 -0.99
CA PHE A 245 19.35 -1.52 -0.20
C PHE A 245 19.14 -1.31 1.32
N ASP A 246 19.36 -0.10 1.83
CA ASP A 246 19.19 0.31 3.22
C ASP A 246 17.71 0.57 3.61
N TYR A 247 16.82 0.67 2.62
CA TYR A 247 15.39 0.79 2.86
C TYR A 247 14.78 -0.54 3.27
N GLN A 248 14.59 -0.71 4.58
CA GLN A 248 14.11 -1.95 5.19
C GLN A 248 12.65 -1.83 5.66
N HIS A 249 12.25 -0.63 6.10
CA HIS A 249 10.89 -0.35 6.59
C HIS A 249 10.15 0.64 5.69
N LEU A 250 8.90 0.31 5.32
CA LEU A 250 8.08 1.10 4.37
C LEU A 250 7.96 2.57 4.78
N ARG A 251 7.62 2.85 6.03
CA ARG A 251 7.48 4.24 6.52
C ARG A 251 8.80 4.89 6.93
N ARG A 252 9.49 4.29 7.90
CA ARG A 252 10.67 4.91 8.54
C ARG A 252 11.87 5.10 7.64
N HIS A 253 12.06 4.22 6.66
CA HIS A 253 13.22 4.29 5.78
C HIS A 253 12.79 4.80 4.41
N PHE A 254 11.80 4.14 3.78
CA PHE A 254 11.41 4.49 2.41
C PHE A 254 10.69 5.84 2.33
N ILE A 255 9.55 6.03 3.00
CA ILE A 255 8.85 7.33 2.97
C ILE A 255 9.72 8.45 3.53
N LYS A 256 10.22 8.29 4.75
CA LYS A 256 11.00 9.35 5.40
C LYS A 256 12.31 9.64 4.68
N GLY A 257 13.00 8.62 4.15
CA GLY A 257 14.23 8.79 3.40
C GLY A 257 14.01 9.57 2.11
N LEU A 258 12.98 9.20 1.34
CA LEU A 258 12.68 9.85 0.07
C LEU A 258 12.10 11.26 0.21
N LEU A 259 11.44 11.58 1.33
CA LEU A 259 11.01 12.96 1.62
C LEU A 259 12.18 13.90 1.97
N VAL A 260 13.33 13.35 2.35
CA VAL A 260 14.55 14.10 2.72
C VAL A 260 15.59 14.08 1.58
N ASP A 261 15.46 13.15 0.65
CA ASP A 261 16.39 13.00 -0.47
C ASP A 261 16.05 13.97 -1.61
N ASP A 262 16.79 15.07 -1.69
CA ASP A 262 16.67 16.09 -2.75
C ASP A 262 16.95 15.54 -4.17
N VAL A 263 17.53 14.34 -4.29
CA VAL A 263 17.88 13.72 -5.58
C VAL A 263 16.76 12.83 -6.10
N CYS A 264 15.89 12.32 -5.22
CA CYS A 264 14.81 11.45 -5.64
C CYS A 264 13.56 12.24 -5.99
N PHE A 265 13.15 12.17 -7.25
CA PHE A 265 11.96 12.89 -7.72
C PHE A 265 10.64 12.23 -7.31
N ALA A 266 10.67 11.12 -6.57
CA ALA A 266 9.47 10.36 -6.20
C ALA A 266 8.55 11.15 -5.26
N HIS A 267 7.30 11.34 -5.68
CA HIS A 267 6.26 12.01 -4.92
C HIS A 267 5.31 10.99 -4.26
N PHE A 268 5.08 11.22 -2.97
CA PHE A 268 4.05 10.53 -2.20
C PHE A 268 2.81 11.39 -2.14
N CYS A 269 1.65 10.79 -2.36
CA CYS A 269 0.38 11.46 -2.13
C CYS A 269 -0.44 10.68 -1.11
N TYR A 270 -1.49 11.29 -0.59
CA TYR A 270 -2.43 10.58 0.27
C TYR A 270 -3.84 10.54 -0.33
N PHE A 271 -4.60 9.55 0.09
CA PHE A 271 -6.03 9.43 -0.14
C PHE A 271 -6.73 9.37 1.21
N GLU A 272 -7.62 10.32 1.48
CA GLU A 272 -8.39 10.33 2.73
C GLU A 272 -9.64 9.46 2.59
N ILE A 273 -9.81 8.49 3.47
CA ILE A 273 -11.07 7.77 3.58
C ILE A 273 -12.12 8.76 4.13
N ASN A 274 -13.03 9.18 3.26
CA ASN A 274 -14.23 9.88 3.69
C ASN A 274 -15.04 8.92 4.55
N SER A 275 -15.09 9.17 5.85
CA SER A 275 -16.04 8.49 6.74
C SER A 275 -17.43 8.99 6.39
N GLY A 276 -18.04 8.42 5.34
CA GLY A 276 -19.47 8.53 5.10
C GLY A 276 -20.19 8.09 6.37
N VAL A 277 -21.12 8.93 6.82
CA VAL A 277 -22.05 8.66 7.93
C VAL A 277 -22.82 7.38 7.67
#